data_AF-A0AAV1QM21-F1
#
_entry.id   AF-A0AAV1QM21-F1
#
_cell.length_a   1.000
_cell.length_b   1.000
_cell.length_c   1.000
_cell.angle_alpha   90.00
_cell.angle_beta   90.00
_cell.angle_gamma   90.00
#
_symmetry.space_group_name_H-M   'P 1'
#
loop_
_entity.id
_entity.type
_entity.pdbx_description
1 polymer ?
#
loop_
_entity_poly.entity_id
_entity_poly.type
_entity_poly.pdbx_seq_one_letter_code
_entity_poly.pdbx_strand_id
1 'polypeptide(L)'
;LQYCKLSETHCEVLASALKSNSSHLTHLDLSRNKLSVSSVKLLSAGLESPDCRLETLILYDCELSETHCEVLASALKSNPHLTHLNLRGNKLSDSSVKLLSAGLESPDCGLETLSFTDSKGSDVTLTGNQKKRSCVEEEHKPESPVSTCESKHHPPDVTHEAGSSDLKVEDRRDSATPATHKGPDPSTSSTKDQLDPDDPERLKQQQQLECRENVTGTSYWQDFTPKVLTESANISYRFSCPGPGVFRCTLTGLVFATVQEAELQYRTVQWDERLLQPAGKTAAGPLFNIHSPDGAVSQLRLPHCETRDAPLPEGLLSVVHITDDGMSILEPLEITDTHVVVNVPHFSLLGLVWDVVQRFINIIRPISGQVLLFLRPPDGDDRILDVLLLPNNIPLSEVAPQQGTAENIKISSKCPLSVDQSYSVHCEPEASIIQPEDSTFEPNYGPNFFPTFEVFLTANQEKVTLMVQDQERTEVWNRVVKLTGPTSENVFVPAEKLLLAREQFVSRVSEANLNLLLDKLLGIGVINDGEMESARTETRANKARKVIDVVRRKGSEASSCFIVALRVVDPILSRLLNLS
;
A
#
# COMPACT_ATOMS: atom_id res chain seq x y z
N LEU A 1 -10.72 -22.94 -5.11
CA LEU A 1 -10.19 -24.14 -5.82
C LEU A 1 -9.44 -23.69 -7.09
N GLN A 2 -8.50 -22.76 -6.95
CA GLN A 2 -7.74 -22.26 -8.10
C GLN A 2 -6.69 -23.27 -8.57
N TYR A 3 -6.38 -23.30 -9.87
CA TYR A 3 -5.30 -24.12 -10.47
C TYR A 3 -5.33 -25.64 -10.12
N CYS A 4 -6.49 -26.16 -9.71
CA CYS A 4 -6.67 -27.51 -9.17
C CYS A 4 -6.71 -28.62 -10.25
N LYS A 5 -6.66 -28.27 -11.54
CA LYS A 5 -6.82 -29.19 -12.69
C LYS A 5 -8.11 -30.01 -12.61
N LEU A 6 -9.21 -29.34 -12.27
CA LEU A 6 -10.52 -29.96 -12.07
C LEU A 6 -10.98 -30.76 -13.30
N SER A 7 -11.37 -32.01 -13.09
CA SER A 7 -12.02 -32.85 -14.11
C SER A 7 -13.54 -32.77 -14.02
N GLU A 8 -14.23 -33.31 -15.03
CA GLU A 8 -15.69 -33.38 -15.11
C GLU A 8 -16.31 -34.00 -13.84
N THR A 9 -15.76 -35.09 -13.32
CA THR A 9 -16.17 -35.73 -12.07
C THR A 9 -16.02 -34.85 -10.82
N HIS A 10 -15.04 -33.94 -10.77
CA HIS A 10 -14.95 -32.94 -9.70
C HIS A 10 -16.06 -31.89 -9.85
N CYS A 11 -16.44 -31.56 -11.09
CA CYS A 11 -17.55 -30.65 -11.37
C CYS A 11 -18.92 -31.28 -11.11
N GLU A 12 -19.08 -32.61 -11.23
CA GLU A 12 -20.26 -33.35 -10.75
C GLU A 12 -20.42 -33.21 -9.22
N VAL A 13 -19.33 -33.33 -8.47
CA VAL A 13 -19.32 -33.16 -7.00
C VAL A 13 -19.62 -31.71 -6.62
N LEU A 14 -19.02 -30.72 -7.29
CA LEU A 14 -19.33 -29.30 -7.07
C LEU A 14 -20.79 -28.96 -7.40
N ALA A 15 -21.32 -29.46 -8.53
CA ALA A 15 -22.73 -29.31 -8.89
C ALA A 15 -23.67 -29.97 -7.87
N SER A 16 -23.26 -31.09 -7.28
CA SER A 16 -24.00 -31.77 -6.21
C SER A 16 -23.96 -30.99 -4.88
N ALA A 17 -22.83 -30.32 -4.58
CA ALA A 17 -22.72 -29.41 -3.44
C ALA A 17 -23.59 -28.15 -3.61
N LEU A 18 -23.63 -27.55 -4.80
CA LEU A 18 -24.51 -26.42 -5.14
C LEU A 18 -26.01 -26.78 -5.11
N LYS A 19 -26.35 -28.04 -5.41
CA LYS A 19 -27.72 -28.60 -5.28
C LYS A 19 -28.09 -28.96 -3.85
N SER A 20 -27.12 -29.11 -2.95
CA SER A 20 -27.41 -29.25 -1.53
C SER A 20 -27.75 -27.88 -0.95
N ASN A 21 -28.76 -27.79 -0.09
CA ASN A 21 -29.16 -26.55 0.58
C ASN A 21 -28.15 -26.18 1.69
N SER A 22 -26.90 -25.97 1.27
CA SER A 22 -25.77 -25.60 2.11
C SER A 22 -25.75 -24.09 2.28
N SER A 23 -26.31 -23.62 3.41
CA SER A 23 -26.37 -22.21 3.80
C SER A 23 -25.00 -21.56 4.09
N HIS A 24 -23.89 -22.20 3.71
CA HIS A 24 -22.52 -21.77 3.99
C HIS A 24 -21.66 -21.62 2.72
N LEU A 25 -22.09 -22.15 1.57
CA LEU A 25 -21.34 -22.00 0.30
C LEU A 25 -21.87 -20.81 -0.49
N THR A 26 -21.55 -19.59 -0.02
CA THR A 26 -21.89 -18.35 -0.73
C THR A 26 -20.84 -17.93 -1.76
N HIS A 27 -19.58 -18.39 -1.61
CA HIS A 27 -18.46 -18.01 -2.48
C HIS A 27 -17.75 -19.25 -3.06
N LEU A 28 -17.59 -19.30 -4.39
CA LEU A 28 -16.92 -20.40 -5.08
C LEU A 28 -15.94 -19.90 -6.14
N ASP A 29 -14.66 -20.20 -5.91
CA ASP A 29 -13.58 -19.85 -6.82
C ASP A 29 -13.03 -21.06 -7.56
N LEU A 30 -13.10 -21.04 -8.90
CA LEU A 30 -12.57 -22.06 -9.80
C LEU A 30 -11.49 -21.51 -10.75
N SER A 31 -10.87 -20.36 -10.46
CA SER A 31 -9.92 -19.66 -11.34
C SER A 31 -8.75 -20.53 -11.82
N ARG A 32 -8.22 -20.22 -13.01
CA ARG A 32 -7.07 -20.90 -13.63
C ARG A 32 -7.27 -22.42 -13.78
N ASN A 33 -8.51 -22.87 -13.95
CA ASN A 33 -8.85 -24.26 -14.31
C ASN A 33 -9.42 -24.30 -15.73
N LYS A 34 -8.80 -25.06 -16.63
CA LYS A 34 -9.33 -25.35 -17.97
C LYS A 34 -10.61 -26.19 -17.86
N LEU A 35 -11.77 -25.55 -17.82
CA LEU A 35 -13.06 -26.24 -17.71
C LEU A 35 -13.52 -26.73 -19.10
N SER A 36 -14.14 -27.92 -19.14
CA SER A 36 -14.81 -28.41 -20.34
C SER A 36 -16.24 -27.88 -20.45
N VAL A 37 -16.82 -27.89 -21.66
CA VAL A 37 -18.24 -27.55 -21.87
C VAL A 37 -19.16 -28.45 -21.04
N SER A 38 -18.78 -29.72 -20.83
CA SER A 38 -19.48 -30.64 -19.91
C SER A 38 -19.34 -30.21 -18.44
N SER A 39 -18.15 -29.83 -17.98
CA SER A 39 -17.92 -29.31 -16.62
C SER A 39 -18.75 -28.06 -16.34
N VAL A 40 -18.80 -27.10 -17.28
CA VAL A 40 -19.61 -25.88 -17.12
C VAL A 40 -21.11 -26.21 -17.19
N LYS A 41 -21.56 -27.17 -18.00
CA LYS A 41 -22.96 -27.65 -17.97
C LYS A 41 -23.35 -28.27 -16.63
N LEU A 42 -22.46 -29.04 -16.00
CA LEU A 42 -22.68 -29.59 -14.67
C LEU A 42 -22.80 -28.48 -13.62
N LEU A 43 -21.85 -27.54 -13.60
CA LEU A 43 -21.86 -26.38 -12.71
C LEU A 43 -23.12 -25.52 -12.92
N SER A 44 -23.50 -25.21 -14.16
CA SER A 44 -24.74 -24.50 -14.50
C SER A 44 -25.98 -25.23 -13.99
N ALA A 45 -26.08 -26.56 -14.16
CA ALA A 45 -27.17 -27.33 -13.59
C ALA A 45 -27.17 -27.35 -12.04
N GLY A 46 -26.06 -26.99 -11.40
CA GLY A 46 -25.97 -26.70 -9.97
C GLY A 46 -26.49 -25.29 -9.62
N LEU A 47 -26.12 -24.29 -10.41
CA LEU A 47 -26.60 -22.90 -10.28
C LEU A 47 -28.10 -22.77 -10.57
N GLU A 48 -28.67 -23.58 -11.46
CA GLU A 48 -30.11 -23.66 -11.77
C GLU A 48 -30.95 -24.30 -10.64
N SER A 49 -30.32 -24.71 -9.52
CA SER A 49 -31.02 -25.30 -8.38
C SER A 49 -31.66 -24.22 -7.48
N PRO A 50 -32.93 -24.37 -7.06
CA PRO A 50 -33.59 -23.45 -6.12
C PRO A 50 -33.02 -23.52 -4.69
N ASP A 51 -32.23 -24.55 -4.40
CA ASP A 51 -31.50 -24.70 -3.13
C ASP A 51 -30.10 -24.06 -3.15
N CYS A 52 -29.62 -23.60 -4.32
CA CYS A 52 -28.33 -22.95 -4.46
C CYS A 52 -28.28 -21.62 -3.71
N ARG A 53 -27.30 -21.47 -2.80
CA ARG A 53 -27.05 -20.24 -2.01
C ARG A 53 -25.77 -19.52 -2.43
N LEU A 54 -25.27 -19.81 -3.64
CA LEU A 54 -24.05 -19.20 -4.14
C LEU A 54 -24.31 -17.74 -4.59
N GLU A 55 -23.64 -16.80 -3.94
CA GLU A 55 -23.69 -15.36 -4.20
C GLU A 55 -22.59 -14.94 -5.19
N THR A 56 -21.40 -15.52 -5.06
CA THR A 56 -20.21 -15.18 -5.85
C THR A 56 -19.63 -16.42 -6.55
N LEU A 57 -19.55 -16.37 -7.89
CA LEU A 57 -18.89 -17.39 -8.72
C LEU A 57 -17.72 -16.78 -9.51
N ILE A 58 -16.59 -17.48 -9.52
CA ILE A 58 -15.37 -17.02 -10.19
C ILE A 58 -14.88 -18.07 -11.17
N LEU A 59 -14.73 -17.66 -12.43
CA LEU A 59 -14.21 -18.44 -13.55
C LEU A 59 -13.10 -17.65 -14.28
N TYR A 60 -12.22 -16.98 -13.53
CA TYR A 60 -11.10 -16.22 -14.11
C TYR A 60 -10.11 -17.15 -14.82
N ASP A 61 -9.71 -16.83 -16.05
CA ASP A 61 -8.67 -17.56 -16.80
C ASP A 61 -8.97 -19.08 -16.92
N CYS A 62 -10.19 -19.42 -17.32
CA CYS A 62 -10.72 -20.79 -17.39
C CYS A 62 -10.89 -21.34 -18.82
N GLU A 63 -10.36 -20.63 -19.83
CA GLU A 63 -10.51 -20.90 -21.27
C GLU A 63 -11.96 -20.94 -21.79
N LEU A 64 -12.84 -20.08 -21.26
CA LEU A 64 -14.26 -20.06 -21.63
C LEU A 64 -14.51 -19.56 -23.06
N SER A 65 -14.80 -20.47 -23.97
CA SER A 65 -15.38 -20.17 -25.30
C SER A 65 -16.87 -19.80 -25.26
N GLU A 66 -17.39 -19.28 -26.37
CA GLU A 66 -18.80 -18.86 -26.55
C GLU A 66 -19.84 -19.91 -26.14
N THR A 67 -19.57 -21.20 -26.37
CA THR A 67 -20.44 -22.31 -25.95
C THR A 67 -20.49 -22.53 -24.44
N HIS A 68 -19.52 -22.04 -23.68
CA HIS A 68 -19.60 -21.96 -22.22
C HIS A 68 -20.44 -20.75 -21.79
N CYS A 69 -20.33 -19.62 -22.49
CA CYS A 69 -21.10 -18.41 -22.23
C CYS A 69 -22.61 -18.60 -22.50
N GLU A 70 -22.98 -19.35 -23.54
CA GLU A 70 -24.37 -19.80 -23.78
C GLU A 70 -24.93 -20.60 -22.58
N VAL A 71 -24.14 -21.54 -22.06
CA VAL A 71 -24.50 -22.42 -20.94
C VAL A 71 -24.58 -21.67 -19.60
N LEU A 72 -23.71 -20.68 -19.38
CA LEU A 72 -23.79 -19.78 -18.22
C LEU A 72 -24.98 -18.82 -18.34
N ALA A 73 -25.29 -18.34 -19.55
CA ALA A 73 -26.45 -17.50 -19.81
C ALA A 73 -27.81 -18.22 -19.62
N SER A 74 -27.85 -19.56 -19.75
CA SER A 74 -28.99 -20.37 -19.30
C SER A 74 -29.17 -20.25 -17.79
N ALA A 75 -28.12 -20.58 -17.03
CA ALA A 75 -28.18 -20.64 -15.58
C ALA A 75 -28.50 -19.28 -14.94
N LEU A 76 -27.92 -18.20 -15.47
CA LEU A 76 -28.18 -16.84 -15.01
C LEU A 76 -29.66 -16.45 -15.07
N LYS A 77 -30.45 -17.01 -16.01
CA LYS A 77 -31.89 -16.68 -16.13
C LYS A 77 -32.74 -17.22 -14.99
N SER A 78 -32.24 -18.24 -14.28
CA SER A 78 -33.01 -19.03 -13.30
C SER A 78 -32.40 -19.00 -11.89
N ASN A 79 -31.37 -18.19 -11.66
CA ASN A 79 -30.69 -18.07 -10.37
C ASN A 79 -30.89 -16.66 -9.76
N PRO A 80 -31.71 -16.54 -8.70
CA PRO A 80 -31.96 -15.27 -8.00
C PRO A 80 -30.97 -14.97 -6.86
N HIS A 81 -29.96 -15.82 -6.64
CA HIS A 81 -29.03 -15.73 -5.50
C HIS A 81 -27.60 -15.33 -5.90
N LEU A 82 -27.17 -15.69 -7.11
CA LEU A 82 -25.87 -15.31 -7.64
C LEU A 82 -25.90 -13.81 -7.97
N THR A 83 -25.26 -13.00 -7.12
CA THR A 83 -25.13 -11.55 -7.28
C THR A 83 -23.86 -11.17 -8.06
N HIS A 84 -22.82 -12.01 -8.02
CA HIS A 84 -21.49 -11.69 -8.53
C HIS A 84 -20.90 -12.80 -9.41
N LEU A 85 -20.52 -12.45 -10.65
CA LEU A 85 -19.89 -13.36 -11.62
C LEU A 85 -18.68 -12.69 -12.29
N ASN A 86 -17.53 -13.34 -12.24
CA ASN A 86 -16.31 -12.87 -12.91
C ASN A 86 -15.76 -13.92 -13.89
N LEU A 87 -15.67 -13.48 -15.16
CA LEU A 87 -15.23 -14.21 -16.34
C LEU A 87 -14.00 -13.57 -17.01
N ARG A 88 -13.25 -12.71 -16.30
CA ARG A 88 -12.02 -12.07 -16.83
C ARG A 88 -10.92 -13.11 -17.14
N GLY A 89 -9.92 -12.71 -17.92
CA GLY A 89 -8.91 -13.60 -18.50
C GLY A 89 -9.41 -14.39 -19.73
N ASN A 90 -10.71 -14.64 -19.87
CA ASN A 90 -11.25 -15.52 -20.92
C ASN A 90 -11.40 -14.89 -22.32
N LYS A 91 -11.11 -13.59 -22.51
CA LYS A 91 -11.15 -12.85 -23.81
C LYS A 91 -12.44 -13.12 -24.61
N LEU A 92 -13.57 -12.72 -24.04
CA LEU A 92 -14.90 -13.06 -24.55
C LEU A 92 -15.21 -12.32 -25.87
N SER A 93 -15.78 -13.04 -26.83
CA SER A 93 -16.31 -12.44 -28.07
C SER A 93 -17.54 -11.56 -27.81
N ASP A 94 -17.77 -10.57 -28.67
CA ASP A 94 -18.96 -9.71 -28.64
C ASP A 94 -20.27 -10.53 -28.68
N SER A 95 -20.27 -11.69 -29.35
CA SER A 95 -21.35 -12.68 -29.32
C SER A 95 -21.50 -13.34 -27.95
N SER A 96 -20.41 -13.75 -27.30
CA SER A 96 -20.42 -14.26 -25.90
C SER A 96 -20.99 -13.23 -24.92
N VAL A 97 -20.63 -11.96 -25.07
CA VAL A 97 -21.12 -10.86 -24.22
C VAL A 97 -22.62 -10.61 -24.46
N LYS A 98 -23.10 -10.67 -25.71
CA LYS A 98 -24.53 -10.58 -26.04
C LYS A 98 -25.32 -11.75 -25.46
N LEU A 99 -24.82 -12.98 -25.52
CA LEU A 99 -25.44 -14.17 -24.91
C LEU A 99 -25.59 -14.00 -23.38
N LEU A 100 -24.51 -13.61 -22.69
CA LEU A 100 -24.54 -13.37 -21.24
C LEU A 100 -25.50 -12.24 -20.87
N SER A 101 -25.51 -11.15 -21.63
CA SER A 101 -26.41 -10.01 -21.44
C SER A 101 -27.89 -10.42 -21.53
N ALA A 102 -28.25 -11.24 -22.51
CA ALA A 102 -29.58 -11.82 -22.65
C ALA A 102 -29.94 -12.83 -21.52
N GLY A 103 -28.98 -13.23 -20.68
CA GLY A 103 -29.22 -13.90 -19.40
C GLY A 103 -29.62 -12.91 -18.29
N LEU A 104 -28.97 -11.74 -18.24
CA LEU A 104 -29.19 -10.70 -17.23
C LEU A 104 -30.54 -9.97 -17.35
N GLU A 105 -31.19 -10.08 -18.51
CA GLU A 105 -32.53 -9.52 -18.78
C GLU A 105 -33.67 -10.32 -18.12
N SER A 106 -33.42 -11.53 -17.60
CA SER A 106 -34.43 -12.30 -16.87
C SER A 106 -34.83 -11.61 -15.56
N PRO A 107 -36.13 -11.55 -15.20
CA PRO A 107 -36.57 -11.01 -13.92
C PRO A 107 -36.08 -11.84 -12.73
N ASP A 108 -35.81 -13.13 -12.93
CA ASP A 108 -35.34 -14.08 -11.92
C ASP A 108 -33.79 -14.13 -11.83
N CYS A 109 -33.07 -13.25 -12.54
CA CYS A 109 -31.61 -13.15 -12.50
C CYS A 109 -31.14 -12.20 -11.38
N GLY A 110 -30.59 -12.77 -10.30
CA GLY A 110 -30.08 -12.03 -9.15
C GLY A 110 -28.80 -11.23 -9.39
N LEU A 111 -28.15 -11.39 -10.55
CA LEU A 111 -26.79 -10.88 -10.78
C LEU A 111 -26.73 -9.34 -10.76
N GLU A 112 -26.06 -8.78 -9.78
CA GLU A 112 -25.83 -7.34 -9.63
C GLU A 112 -24.62 -6.89 -10.46
N THR A 113 -23.56 -7.70 -10.49
CA THR A 113 -22.29 -7.42 -11.16
C THR A 113 -21.83 -8.56 -12.07
N LEU A 114 -21.59 -8.23 -13.35
CA LEU A 114 -20.85 -9.09 -14.28
C LEU A 114 -19.50 -8.45 -14.62
N SER A 115 -18.40 -9.18 -14.41
CA SER A 115 -17.05 -8.80 -14.83
C SER A 115 -16.55 -9.73 -15.93
N PHE A 116 -15.96 -9.20 -17.01
CA PHE A 116 -15.38 -9.98 -18.11
C PHE A 116 -14.27 -9.21 -18.82
N THR A 117 -13.40 -9.93 -19.54
CA THR A 117 -12.43 -9.31 -20.47
C THR A 117 -13.03 -9.35 -21.87
N ASP A 118 -13.08 -8.21 -22.56
CA ASP A 118 -13.66 -8.09 -23.89
C ASP A 118 -12.77 -8.66 -25.00
N SER A 119 -13.26 -8.59 -26.24
CA SER A 119 -12.58 -9.05 -27.45
C SER A 119 -11.30 -8.28 -27.80
N LYS A 120 -11.03 -7.15 -27.13
CA LYS A 120 -9.84 -6.30 -27.27
C LYS A 120 -8.85 -6.49 -26.11
N GLY A 121 -9.17 -7.35 -25.13
CA GLY A 121 -8.35 -7.55 -23.93
C GLY A 121 -8.60 -6.53 -22.81
N SER A 122 -9.66 -5.72 -22.90
CA SER A 122 -10.01 -4.74 -21.87
C SER A 122 -10.97 -5.34 -20.84
N ASP A 123 -10.70 -5.12 -19.55
CA ASP A 123 -11.57 -5.59 -18.48
C ASP A 123 -12.77 -4.66 -18.26
N VAL A 124 -13.97 -5.21 -18.47
CA VAL A 124 -15.26 -4.54 -18.35
C VAL A 124 -15.99 -5.02 -17.10
N THR A 125 -16.73 -4.13 -16.46
CA THR A 125 -17.63 -4.43 -15.35
C THR A 125 -18.99 -3.79 -15.59
N LEU A 126 -20.04 -4.61 -15.65
CA LEU A 126 -21.43 -4.16 -15.77
C LEU A 126 -22.12 -4.30 -14.41
N THR A 127 -22.61 -3.19 -13.87
CA THR A 127 -23.33 -3.13 -12.59
C THR A 127 -24.78 -2.68 -12.78
N GLY A 128 -25.74 -3.37 -12.17
CA GLY A 128 -27.13 -2.96 -11.93
C GLY A 128 -27.83 -2.23 -13.08
N ASN A 129 -27.71 -0.90 -13.11
CA ASN A 129 -28.36 0.00 -14.06
C ASN A 129 -27.94 -0.19 -15.54
N GLN A 130 -26.79 -0.81 -15.82
CA GLN A 130 -26.33 -0.99 -17.21
C GLN A 130 -27.03 -2.14 -17.97
N LYS A 131 -27.71 -3.07 -17.26
CA LYS A 131 -28.41 -4.24 -17.84
C LYS A 131 -29.32 -3.94 -19.05
N LYS A 132 -29.86 -2.73 -19.17
CA LYS A 132 -30.82 -2.33 -20.22
C LYS A 132 -30.25 -1.48 -21.37
N ARG A 133 -28.95 -1.21 -21.43
CA ARG A 133 -28.36 -0.29 -22.44
C ARG A 133 -27.43 -0.92 -23.48
N SER A 134 -26.99 -2.17 -23.32
CA SER A 134 -25.97 -2.77 -24.20
C SER A 134 -26.45 -3.22 -25.59
N CYS A 135 -27.75 -3.07 -25.91
CA CYS A 135 -28.39 -3.80 -27.01
C CYS A 135 -29.15 -2.92 -28.04
N VAL A 136 -29.02 -1.58 -28.01
CA VAL A 136 -29.87 -0.66 -28.83
C VAL A 136 -29.09 0.17 -29.85
N GLU A 137 -27.75 0.09 -29.87
CA GLU A 137 -26.90 0.75 -30.88
C GLU A 137 -26.27 -0.27 -31.85
N GLU A 138 -27.11 -0.87 -32.74
CA GLU A 138 -26.80 -1.17 -34.16
C GLU A 138 -27.93 -1.95 -34.87
N GLU A 139 -29.14 -1.39 -34.94
CA GLU A 139 -30.06 -1.68 -36.05
C GLU A 139 -30.77 -0.38 -36.48
N HIS A 140 -30.50 0.09 -37.71
CA HIS A 140 -31.37 0.83 -38.65
C HIS A 140 -30.52 1.55 -39.73
N LYS A 141 -29.95 0.78 -40.66
CA LYS A 141 -29.50 1.32 -41.94
C LYS A 141 -29.94 0.38 -43.08
N PRO A 142 -31.07 0.65 -43.76
CA PRO A 142 -31.51 -0.20 -44.86
C PRO A 142 -30.55 -0.07 -46.04
N GLU A 143 -30.15 -1.20 -46.62
CA GLU A 143 -29.45 -1.21 -47.90
C GLU A 143 -30.41 -0.80 -49.03
N SER A 144 -29.91 -0.02 -49.99
CA SER A 144 -30.59 0.27 -51.26
C SER A 144 -29.64 -0.01 -52.43
N PRO A 145 -30.10 -0.72 -53.49
CA PRO A 145 -29.18 -1.28 -54.46
C PRO A 145 -28.75 -0.33 -55.58
N VAL A 146 -27.45 -0.36 -55.89
CA VAL A 146 -26.83 -0.46 -57.24
C VAL A 146 -27.39 0.39 -58.40
N SER A 147 -26.49 1.20 -59.00
CA SER A 147 -26.57 1.79 -60.37
C SER A 147 -27.56 2.97 -60.54
N THR A 148 -27.29 4.05 -61.30
CA THR A 148 -26.48 4.17 -62.54
C THR A 148 -26.02 5.61 -62.83
N CYS A 149 -24.92 5.75 -63.57
CA CYS A 149 -24.54 6.80 -64.54
C CYS A 149 -24.82 8.33 -64.33
N GLU A 150 -23.70 9.07 -64.35
CA GLU A 150 -23.36 10.16 -65.30
C GLU A 150 -23.89 11.62 -65.20
N SER A 151 -22.89 12.52 -65.14
CA SER A 151 -22.65 13.66 -66.05
C SER A 151 -23.28 15.06 -65.83
N LYS A 152 -22.37 16.02 -65.56
CA LYS A 152 -22.40 17.47 -65.90
C LYS A 152 -23.36 18.33 -65.03
N HIS A 153 -23.09 19.59 -64.70
CA HIS A 153 -22.22 20.62 -65.31
C HIS A 153 -21.35 21.42 -64.29
N HIS A 154 -20.52 22.33 -64.81
CA HIS A 154 -19.53 23.20 -64.16
C HIS A 154 -19.34 24.44 -65.08
N PRO A 155 -18.70 25.57 -64.69
CA PRO A 155 -18.77 26.43 -63.48
C PRO A 155 -19.20 27.86 -63.93
N PRO A 156 -18.61 29.03 -63.54
CA PRO A 156 -18.01 29.56 -62.30
C PRO A 156 -18.89 30.75 -61.76
N ASP A 157 -18.51 31.94 -61.24
CA ASP A 157 -17.24 32.64 -60.91
C ASP A 157 -17.47 33.89 -59.99
N VAL A 158 -16.38 34.60 -59.59
CA VAL A 158 -16.20 36.08 -59.34
C VAL A 158 -17.20 36.86 -58.42
N THR A 159 -16.86 37.80 -57.51
CA THR A 159 -15.72 38.18 -56.61
C THR A 159 -16.14 39.40 -55.71
N HIS A 160 -15.34 39.76 -54.68
CA HIS A 160 -15.16 41.10 -54.06
C HIS A 160 -16.25 41.78 -53.18
N GLU A 161 -15.92 41.88 -51.88
CA GLU A 161 -15.84 43.06 -50.98
C GLU A 161 -16.90 44.19 -50.87
N ALA A 162 -16.94 44.75 -49.63
CA ALA A 162 -17.28 46.12 -49.21
C ALA A 162 -18.77 46.57 -49.06
N GLY A 163 -19.23 46.57 -47.80
CA GLY A 163 -19.43 47.83 -47.05
C GLY A 163 -20.73 48.64 -47.18
N SER A 164 -21.58 48.53 -46.14
CA SER A 164 -22.45 49.58 -45.56
C SER A 164 -23.62 50.19 -46.36
N SER A 165 -24.84 50.10 -45.80
CA SER A 165 -25.69 51.27 -45.47
C SER A 165 -26.98 50.86 -44.72
N ASP A 166 -27.49 51.75 -43.87
CA ASP A 166 -28.66 51.54 -42.99
C ASP A 166 -30.02 51.66 -43.70
N LEU A 167 -31.11 51.22 -43.04
CA LEU A 167 -32.11 52.17 -42.50
C LEU A 167 -33.25 51.55 -41.65
N LYS A 168 -33.57 52.27 -40.56
CA LYS A 168 -34.77 52.27 -39.67
C LYS A 168 -34.84 51.26 -38.49
N VAL A 169 -35.14 51.63 -37.22
CA VAL A 169 -36.04 52.65 -36.56
C VAL A 169 -37.48 52.11 -36.42
N GLU A 170 -38.19 52.11 -35.28
CA GLU A 170 -38.01 52.55 -33.85
C GLU A 170 -39.11 51.85 -32.98
N ASP A 171 -39.25 51.88 -31.63
CA ASP A 171 -38.49 52.39 -30.45
C ASP A 171 -38.92 51.60 -29.16
N ARG A 172 -38.52 52.02 -27.95
CA ARG A 172 -39.05 51.66 -26.61
C ARG A 172 -39.65 52.88 -25.88
N ARG A 173 -40.47 52.63 -24.84
CA ARG A 173 -40.70 53.44 -23.58
C ARG A 173 -41.91 52.88 -22.79
N ASP A 174 -42.20 53.14 -21.50
CA ASP A 174 -41.63 53.95 -20.38
C ASP A 174 -42.06 53.27 -19.02
N SER A 175 -41.28 53.22 -17.92
CA SER A 175 -41.18 54.10 -16.70
C SER A 175 -42.49 54.36 -15.87
N ALA A 176 -42.54 54.64 -14.55
CA ALA A 176 -41.52 55.03 -13.54
C ALA A 176 -41.79 54.49 -12.07
N THR A 177 -41.90 55.36 -11.02
CA THR A 177 -41.85 55.07 -9.53
C THR A 177 -42.69 56.12 -8.71
N PRO A 178 -42.74 56.28 -7.34
CA PRO A 178 -41.96 55.72 -6.20
C PRO A 178 -42.74 55.41 -4.84
N ALA A 179 -42.04 55.52 -3.69
CA ALA A 179 -42.29 55.09 -2.28
C ALA A 179 -43.20 55.94 -1.33
N THR A 180 -43.54 55.43 -0.11
CA THR A 180 -43.22 56.04 1.25
C THR A 180 -43.88 55.41 2.53
N HIS A 181 -43.13 55.44 3.65
CA HIS A 181 -43.43 55.43 5.13
C HIS A 181 -44.69 54.81 5.81
N LYS A 182 -44.50 53.93 6.84
CA LYS A 182 -44.84 54.12 8.30
C LYS A 182 -44.59 52.85 9.18
N GLY A 183 -44.57 53.02 10.51
CA GLY A 183 -44.67 51.98 11.59
C GLY A 183 -45.48 52.55 12.79
N PRO A 184 -45.44 52.02 14.04
CA PRO A 184 -44.75 50.84 14.60
C PRO A 184 -45.61 49.89 15.53
N ASP A 185 -45.01 48.79 16.04
CA ASP A 185 -45.28 48.09 17.33
C ASP A 185 -46.69 47.50 17.67
N PRO A 186 -46.89 46.70 18.76
CA PRO A 186 -45.97 46.05 19.72
C PRO A 186 -46.20 44.51 19.99
N SER A 187 -45.42 43.96 20.94
CA SER A 187 -45.60 42.68 21.70
C SER A 187 -45.22 41.36 20.98
N THR A 188 -44.68 40.34 21.67
CA THR A 188 -44.71 39.98 23.11
C THR A 188 -43.33 39.65 23.72
N SER A 189 -43.28 39.48 25.05
CA SER A 189 -42.11 39.09 25.86
C SER A 189 -41.55 37.71 25.47
N SER A 190 -40.24 37.43 25.47
CA SER A 190 -39.15 37.81 26.40
C SER A 190 -39.15 37.06 27.75
N THR A 191 -38.96 35.74 27.72
CA THR A 191 -38.45 34.97 28.87
C THR A 191 -36.96 34.76 28.69
N LYS A 192 -36.13 35.25 29.63
CA LYS A 192 -34.69 34.91 29.68
C LYS A 192 -34.51 33.74 30.64
N ASP A 193 -34.26 32.56 30.11
CA ASP A 193 -33.47 31.58 30.84
C ASP A 193 -32.00 31.94 30.62
N GLN A 194 -31.35 32.44 31.68
CA GLN A 194 -29.91 32.60 31.69
C GLN A 194 -29.28 31.23 31.98
N LEU A 195 -28.77 30.60 30.94
CA LEU A 195 -27.85 29.46 31.04
C LEU A 195 -26.42 30.02 31.07
N ASP A 196 -25.58 29.45 31.94
CA ASP A 196 -24.25 29.99 32.24
C ASP A 196 -23.29 29.91 31.02
N PRO A 197 -22.40 30.91 30.84
CA PRO A 197 -21.43 30.92 29.76
C PRO A 197 -20.24 29.96 29.97
N ASP A 198 -20.09 29.39 31.18
CA ASP A 198 -18.97 28.54 31.61
C ASP A 198 -19.27 27.03 31.55
N ASP A 199 -20.21 26.57 30.73
CA ASP A 199 -20.47 25.13 30.53
C ASP A 199 -19.30 24.44 29.80
N PRO A 200 -18.55 23.52 30.45
CA PRO A 200 -17.41 22.85 29.84
C PRO A 200 -17.80 21.86 28.75
N GLU A 201 -19.04 21.34 28.73
CA GLU A 201 -19.53 20.55 27.59
C GLU A 201 -19.64 21.41 26.34
N ARG A 202 -20.24 22.60 26.47
CA ARG A 202 -20.37 23.51 25.33
C ARG A 202 -19.02 24.06 24.86
N LEU A 203 -18.05 24.28 25.75
CA LEU A 203 -16.68 24.65 25.37
C LEU A 203 -15.98 23.54 24.58
N LYS A 204 -16.11 22.27 25.01
CA LYS A 204 -15.63 21.10 24.25
C LYS A 204 -16.29 20.97 22.88
N GLN A 205 -17.62 21.08 22.82
CA GLN A 205 -18.36 20.98 21.55
C GLN A 205 -18.00 22.11 20.59
N GLN A 206 -17.76 23.33 21.11
CA GLN A 206 -17.34 24.47 20.31
C GLN A 206 -15.90 24.32 19.81
N GLN A 207 -14.97 23.79 20.63
CA GLN A 207 -13.63 23.41 20.17
C GLN A 207 -13.64 22.26 19.16
N GLN A 208 -14.51 21.25 19.33
CA GLN A 208 -14.71 20.19 18.34
C GLN A 208 -15.24 20.74 16.99
N LEU A 209 -16.10 21.78 17.02
CA LEU A 209 -16.56 22.49 15.83
C LEU A 209 -15.46 23.35 15.19
N GLU A 210 -14.66 24.07 15.98
CA GLU A 210 -13.50 24.83 15.46
C GLU A 210 -12.42 23.90 14.88
N CYS A 211 -12.20 22.72 15.46
CA CYS A 211 -11.40 21.66 14.84
C CYS A 211 -12.03 21.14 13.53
N ARG A 212 -13.36 20.99 13.47
CA ARG A 212 -14.08 20.50 12.29
C ARG A 212 -13.99 21.46 11.10
N GLU A 213 -14.06 22.77 11.35
CA GLU A 213 -13.95 23.80 10.29
C GLU A 213 -12.50 24.02 9.82
N ASN A 214 -11.50 23.83 10.70
CA ASN A 214 -10.09 23.88 10.31
C ASN A 214 -9.59 22.62 9.58
N VAL A 215 -10.34 21.50 9.61
CA VAL A 215 -9.95 20.24 8.95
C VAL A 215 -10.29 20.21 7.45
N THR A 216 -11.22 21.04 6.96
CA THR A 216 -11.67 21.04 5.56
C THR A 216 -10.74 21.79 4.58
N GLY A 217 -9.51 22.13 4.98
CA GLY A 217 -8.58 22.94 4.18
C GLY A 217 -7.10 22.52 4.26
N THR A 218 -6.64 21.76 3.26
CA THR A 218 -5.22 21.59 2.88
C THR A 218 -4.19 21.17 3.96
N SER A 219 -4.02 19.85 4.09
CA SER A 219 -2.70 19.20 3.89
C SER A 219 -1.44 19.78 4.59
N TYR A 220 -1.46 19.98 5.91
CA TYR A 220 -0.21 20.16 6.68
C TYR A 220 -0.24 19.49 8.06
N TRP A 221 0.03 18.18 8.09
CA TRP A 221 0.37 17.46 9.31
C TRP A 221 1.85 17.69 9.70
N GLN A 222 2.16 17.61 10.98
CA GLN A 222 3.53 17.64 11.48
C GLN A 222 4.10 16.22 11.55
N ASP A 223 5.16 15.95 10.79
CA ASP A 223 5.85 14.66 10.83
C ASP A 223 6.61 14.48 12.16
N PHE A 224 6.38 13.36 12.85
CA PHE A 224 7.10 12.96 14.07
C PHE A 224 7.71 11.56 13.91
N THR A 225 8.86 11.34 14.55
CA THR A 225 9.45 10.00 14.67
C THR A 225 9.17 9.48 16.09
N PRO A 226 8.38 8.40 16.25
CA PRO A 226 8.09 7.85 17.57
C PRO A 226 9.33 7.25 18.22
N LYS A 227 9.32 7.19 19.56
CA LYS A 227 10.23 6.34 20.31
C LYS A 227 9.83 4.88 20.07
N VAL A 228 10.71 4.14 19.39
CA VAL A 228 10.55 2.68 19.23
C VAL A 228 10.96 1.98 20.52
N LEU A 229 10.15 1.00 20.93
CA LEU A 229 10.36 0.13 22.09
C LEU A 229 10.29 -1.32 21.60
N THR A 230 11.33 -2.11 21.87
CA THR A 230 11.42 -3.50 21.41
C THR A 230 11.53 -4.42 22.62
N GLU A 231 10.51 -5.26 22.83
CA GLU A 231 10.41 -6.19 23.97
C GLU A 231 10.05 -7.58 23.47
N SER A 232 10.94 -8.56 23.67
CA SER A 232 10.69 -9.98 23.36
C SER A 232 10.06 -10.20 21.96
N ALA A 233 10.75 -9.71 20.93
CA ALA A 233 10.35 -9.66 19.52
C ALA A 233 9.12 -8.79 19.16
N ASN A 234 8.38 -8.23 20.13
CA ASN A 234 7.33 -7.25 19.84
C ASN A 234 7.93 -5.85 19.68
N ILE A 235 7.39 -5.09 18.72
CA ILE A 235 7.74 -3.70 18.46
C ILE A 235 6.55 -2.83 18.86
N SER A 236 6.80 -1.75 19.60
CA SER A 236 5.79 -0.72 19.85
C SER A 236 6.38 0.67 19.70
N TYR A 237 5.50 1.62 19.41
CA TYR A 237 5.79 3.00 19.09
C TYR A 237 5.14 3.88 20.15
N ARG A 238 5.89 4.85 20.67
CA ARG A 238 5.43 5.80 21.68
C ARG A 238 5.67 7.24 21.23
N PHE A 239 4.68 8.10 21.38
CA PHE A 239 4.76 9.52 21.06
C PHE A 239 3.96 10.34 22.07
N SER A 240 4.58 11.37 22.65
CA SER A 240 3.90 12.36 23.47
C SER A 240 3.48 13.52 22.56
N CYS A 241 2.18 13.65 22.25
CA CYS A 241 1.71 14.74 21.41
C CYS A 241 1.63 16.04 22.23
N PRO A 242 2.23 17.15 21.77
CA PRO A 242 2.44 18.35 22.60
C PRO A 242 1.20 19.22 22.80
N GLY A 243 0.03 18.78 22.35
CA GLY A 243 -1.20 19.56 22.36
C GLY A 243 -2.15 19.21 21.20
N PRO A 244 -3.13 20.09 20.91
CA PRO A 244 -3.99 19.97 19.73
C PRO A 244 -3.18 20.06 18.43
N GLY A 245 -3.51 19.27 17.43
CA GLY A 245 -2.84 19.31 16.12
C GLY A 245 -3.07 18.06 15.27
N VAL A 246 -2.39 17.98 14.13
CA VAL A 246 -2.43 16.80 13.25
C VAL A 246 -1.00 16.30 13.07
N PHE A 247 -0.72 15.09 13.55
CA PHE A 247 0.63 14.54 13.70
C PHE A 247 0.77 13.23 12.93
N ARG A 248 1.78 13.12 12.05
CA ARG A 248 2.03 11.95 11.20
C ARG A 248 3.28 11.18 11.63
N CYS A 249 3.16 9.88 11.82
CA CYS A 249 4.29 9.01 12.10
C CYS A 249 5.17 8.81 10.86
N THR A 250 6.45 9.15 10.94
CA THR A 250 7.43 8.94 9.86
C THR A 250 7.75 7.47 9.59
N LEU A 251 7.51 6.57 10.54
CA LEU A 251 7.80 5.13 10.41
C LEU A 251 6.61 4.31 9.89
N THR A 252 5.40 4.57 10.42
CA THR A 252 4.19 3.76 10.15
C THR A 252 3.14 4.48 9.31
N GLY A 253 3.36 5.75 8.94
CA GLY A 253 2.43 6.55 8.13
C GLY A 253 1.17 7.02 8.85
N LEU A 254 0.75 6.38 9.95
CA LEU A 254 -0.43 6.77 10.75
C LEU A 254 -0.46 8.27 11.07
N VAL A 255 -1.62 8.90 10.88
CA VAL A 255 -1.84 10.31 11.24
C VAL A 255 -2.90 10.39 12.34
N PHE A 256 -2.59 11.13 13.40
CA PHE A 256 -3.45 11.34 14.57
C PHE A 256 -3.87 12.82 14.62
N ALA A 257 -5.18 13.10 14.68
CA ALA A 257 -5.70 14.44 14.92
C ALA A 257 -6.01 14.60 16.43
N THR A 258 -5.07 15.17 17.18
CA THR A 258 -5.16 15.33 18.63
C THR A 258 -5.89 16.62 18.99
N VAL A 259 -6.62 16.61 20.10
CA VAL A 259 -7.32 17.80 20.64
C VAL A 259 -6.73 18.32 21.95
N GLN A 260 -5.74 17.62 22.51
CA GLN A 260 -5.05 17.96 23.76
C GLN A 260 -3.67 17.28 23.84
N GLU A 261 -2.91 17.57 24.89
CA GLU A 261 -1.69 16.84 25.24
C GLU A 261 -2.04 15.40 25.69
N ALA A 262 -1.28 14.42 25.22
CA ALA A 262 -1.44 13.00 25.57
C ALA A 262 -0.20 12.17 25.24
N GLU A 263 -0.08 10.99 25.84
CA GLU A 263 0.82 9.94 25.36
C GLU A 263 0.04 8.94 24.49
N LEU A 264 0.49 8.76 23.26
CA LEU A 264 0.03 7.72 22.34
C LEU A 264 1.02 6.54 22.42
N GLN A 265 0.50 5.33 22.61
CA GLN A 265 1.28 4.10 22.46
C GLN A 265 0.55 3.11 21.57
N TYR A 266 1.22 2.60 20.54
CA TYR A 266 0.63 1.65 19.61
C TYR A 266 1.64 0.60 19.13
N ARG A 267 1.14 -0.50 18.57
CA ARG A 267 1.91 -1.55 17.92
C ARG A 267 1.14 -2.21 16.79
N THR A 268 1.84 -2.84 15.86
CA THR A 268 1.24 -3.79 14.94
C THR A 268 0.89 -5.08 15.70
N VAL A 269 -0.20 -5.74 15.31
CA VAL A 269 -0.59 -7.07 15.77
C VAL A 269 -1.05 -7.93 14.57
N GLN A 270 -1.08 -9.25 14.74
CA GLN A 270 -1.56 -10.17 13.71
C GLN A 270 -3.09 -10.15 13.59
N TRP A 271 -3.61 -10.22 12.36
CA TRP A 271 -5.03 -10.45 12.08
C TRP A 271 -5.45 -11.89 12.41
N ASP A 272 -6.65 -12.07 12.99
CA ASP A 272 -7.35 -13.36 12.95
C ASP A 272 -8.35 -13.35 11.77
N GLU A 273 -8.02 -14.07 10.70
CA GLU A 273 -8.87 -14.21 9.51
C GLU A 273 -10.26 -14.77 9.83
N ARG A 274 -10.42 -15.51 10.94
CA ARG A 274 -11.71 -16.07 11.38
C ARG A 274 -12.72 -15.00 11.80
N LEU A 275 -12.25 -13.80 12.13
CA LEU A 275 -13.09 -12.63 12.38
C LEU A 275 -13.49 -11.94 11.07
N LEU A 276 -12.64 -11.99 10.05
CA LEU A 276 -12.84 -11.31 8.77
C LEU A 276 -13.71 -12.09 7.77
N GLN A 277 -13.52 -13.41 7.66
CA GLN A 277 -14.25 -14.23 6.69
C GLN A 277 -15.79 -14.19 6.87
N PRO A 278 -16.36 -14.26 8.10
CA PRO A 278 -17.82 -14.15 8.28
C PRO A 278 -18.40 -12.78 7.90
N ALA A 279 -17.57 -11.74 7.83
CA ALA A 279 -17.96 -10.39 7.44
C ALA A 279 -17.74 -10.10 5.95
N GLY A 280 -17.25 -11.07 5.16
CA GLY A 280 -16.90 -10.88 3.75
C GLY A 280 -15.74 -9.90 3.55
N LYS A 281 -14.80 -9.80 4.51
CA LYS A 281 -13.67 -8.86 4.48
C LYS A 281 -12.32 -9.56 4.40
N THR A 282 -11.30 -8.85 3.91
CA THR A 282 -9.88 -9.26 3.92
C THR A 282 -8.99 -8.09 4.37
N ALA A 283 -7.79 -8.37 4.89
CA ALA A 283 -6.88 -7.32 5.34
C ALA A 283 -6.39 -6.44 4.16
N ALA A 284 -6.44 -5.11 4.35
CA ALA A 284 -5.92 -4.09 3.42
C ALA A 284 -4.78 -3.26 4.03
N GLY A 285 -4.32 -3.63 5.23
CA GLY A 285 -3.25 -2.98 5.97
C GLY A 285 -2.91 -3.74 7.25
N PRO A 286 -1.86 -3.31 7.97
CA PRO A 286 -1.57 -3.83 9.30
C PRO A 286 -2.73 -3.58 10.28
N LEU A 287 -2.95 -4.50 11.22
CA LEU A 287 -3.85 -4.28 12.36
C LEU A 287 -3.07 -3.56 13.46
N PHE A 288 -3.50 -2.36 13.84
CA PHE A 288 -2.85 -1.57 14.87
C PHE A 288 -3.60 -1.69 16.20
N ASN A 289 -2.91 -2.15 17.24
CA ASN A 289 -3.38 -2.01 18.61
C ASN A 289 -2.91 -0.65 19.13
N ILE A 290 -3.85 0.28 19.36
CA ILE A 290 -3.59 1.68 19.71
C ILE A 290 -4.16 1.96 21.11
N HIS A 291 -3.40 2.72 21.91
CA HIS A 291 -3.83 3.25 23.20
C HIS A 291 -3.58 4.76 23.26
N SER A 292 -4.57 5.50 23.76
CA SER A 292 -4.45 6.89 24.18
C SER A 292 -5.49 7.15 25.30
N PRO A 293 -5.40 8.28 26.03
CA PRO A 293 -6.49 8.73 26.89
C PRO A 293 -7.76 9.02 26.10
N ASP A 294 -8.93 8.74 26.69
CA ASP A 294 -10.22 8.95 26.04
C ASP A 294 -10.41 10.39 25.56
N GLY A 295 -10.92 10.54 24.34
CA GLY A 295 -11.14 11.84 23.70
C GLY A 295 -9.88 12.62 23.32
N ALA A 296 -8.66 12.13 23.58
CA ALA A 296 -7.43 12.86 23.28
C ALA A 296 -7.14 13.00 21.77
N VAL A 297 -7.67 12.09 20.95
CA VAL A 297 -7.61 12.11 19.49
C VAL A 297 -9.03 12.04 18.95
N SER A 298 -9.39 12.92 18.00
CA SER A 298 -10.71 12.95 17.38
C SER A 298 -10.79 12.12 16.10
N GLN A 299 -9.69 12.06 15.33
CA GLN A 299 -9.60 11.32 14.08
C GLN A 299 -8.29 10.55 13.94
N LEU A 300 -8.39 9.35 13.35
CA LEU A 300 -7.26 8.55 12.88
C LEU A 300 -7.26 8.56 11.35
N ARG A 301 -6.07 8.63 10.74
CA ARG A 301 -5.89 8.40 9.30
C ARG A 301 -4.95 7.21 9.09
N LEU A 302 -5.48 6.15 8.49
CA LEU A 302 -4.79 4.87 8.27
C LEU A 302 -4.24 4.83 6.83
N PRO A 303 -2.95 4.56 6.60
CA PRO A 303 -2.37 4.53 5.27
C PRO A 303 -2.79 3.29 4.46
N HIS A 304 -3.27 3.47 3.24
CA HIS A 304 -3.64 2.39 2.32
C HIS A 304 -2.68 2.31 1.13
N CYS A 305 -2.83 1.26 0.33
CA CYS A 305 -2.04 1.02 -0.88
C CYS A 305 -2.80 1.25 -2.19
N GLU A 306 -4.08 1.63 -2.20
CA GLU A 306 -4.79 1.86 -3.47
C GLU A 306 -4.12 2.92 -4.38
N THR A 307 -4.22 2.70 -5.70
CA THR A 307 -3.64 3.55 -6.74
C THR A 307 -4.63 4.59 -7.28
N ARG A 308 -4.11 5.60 -7.99
CA ARG A 308 -4.85 6.80 -8.42
C ARG A 308 -5.71 6.60 -9.67
N ASP A 309 -5.50 5.51 -10.41
CA ASP A 309 -5.81 5.47 -11.85
C ASP A 309 -7.30 5.28 -12.18
N ALA A 310 -8.15 5.10 -11.17
CA ALA A 310 -9.60 5.27 -11.25
C ALA A 310 -10.17 5.56 -9.86
N PRO A 311 -11.33 6.25 -9.74
CA PRO A 311 -12.02 6.41 -8.45
C PRO A 311 -12.25 5.04 -7.79
N LEU A 312 -12.09 5.00 -6.47
CA LEU A 312 -12.34 3.81 -5.68
C LEU A 312 -13.86 3.56 -5.63
N PRO A 313 -14.32 2.31 -5.82
CA PRO A 313 -15.71 1.95 -5.58
C PRO A 313 -16.14 2.27 -4.14
N GLU A 314 -17.38 2.71 -3.99
CA GLU A 314 -17.98 3.03 -2.69
C GLU A 314 -18.08 1.76 -1.83
N GLY A 315 -17.35 1.74 -0.71
CA GLY A 315 -17.23 0.58 0.18
C GLY A 315 -16.03 -0.35 -0.07
N LEU A 316 -15.12 -0.04 -1.01
CA LEU A 316 -13.96 -0.90 -1.30
C LEU A 316 -13.01 -1.02 -0.08
N LEU A 317 -12.81 0.09 0.65
CA LEU A 317 -12.06 0.13 1.90
C LEU A 317 -13.00 0.48 3.05
N SER A 318 -12.86 -0.23 4.17
CA SER A 318 -13.49 0.10 5.45
C SER A 318 -12.45 0.02 6.56
N VAL A 319 -12.73 0.62 7.73
CA VAL A 319 -11.90 0.41 8.93
C VAL A 319 -12.62 -0.56 9.86
N VAL A 320 -11.95 -1.63 10.24
CA VAL A 320 -12.43 -2.53 11.30
C VAL A 320 -11.92 -2.05 12.65
N HIS A 321 -12.80 -2.10 13.64
CA HIS A 321 -12.53 -1.76 15.03
C HIS A 321 -12.95 -2.96 15.91
N ILE A 322 -12.02 -3.55 16.66
CA ILE A 322 -12.26 -4.78 17.44
C ILE A 322 -12.01 -4.50 18.92
N THR A 323 -13.08 -4.64 19.69
CA THR A 323 -13.19 -4.38 21.14
C THR A 323 -13.48 -5.68 21.90
N ASP A 324 -13.54 -5.63 23.23
CA ASP A 324 -13.99 -6.76 24.05
C ASP A 324 -15.46 -7.15 23.78
N ASP A 325 -16.30 -6.20 23.32
CA ASP A 325 -17.67 -6.45 22.86
C ASP A 325 -17.74 -7.04 21.43
N GLY A 326 -16.61 -7.14 20.73
CA GLY A 326 -16.47 -7.75 19.41
C GLY A 326 -16.02 -6.81 18.30
N MET A 327 -16.19 -7.27 17.05
CA MET A 327 -15.80 -6.58 15.83
C MET A 327 -16.93 -5.68 15.29
N SER A 328 -16.60 -4.42 15.02
CA SER A 328 -17.45 -3.44 14.33
C SER A 328 -16.77 -2.87 13.09
N ILE A 329 -17.55 -2.36 12.14
CA ILE A 329 -17.05 -1.63 10.97
C ILE A 329 -17.29 -0.12 11.20
N LEU A 330 -16.25 0.69 10.98
CA LEU A 330 -16.30 2.14 10.96
C LEU A 330 -16.24 2.60 9.50
N GLU A 331 -17.29 3.31 9.06
CA GLU A 331 -17.34 3.88 7.72
C GLU A 331 -16.34 5.03 7.56
N PRO A 332 -15.58 5.09 6.45
CA PRO A 332 -14.72 6.22 6.13
C PRO A 332 -15.49 7.55 6.06
N LEU A 333 -14.91 8.59 6.65
CA LEU A 333 -15.36 9.97 6.44
C LEU A 333 -14.86 10.52 5.09
N GLU A 334 -13.66 10.08 4.73
CA GLU A 334 -12.90 10.50 3.54
C GLU A 334 -11.90 9.38 3.21
N ILE A 335 -11.74 9.04 1.93
CA ILE A 335 -10.61 8.26 1.44
C ILE A 335 -9.82 9.18 0.52
N THR A 336 -8.58 9.47 0.90
CA THR A 336 -7.66 10.33 0.14
C THR A 336 -6.79 9.49 -0.80
N ASP A 337 -5.85 10.10 -1.53
CA ASP A 337 -4.83 9.40 -2.32
C ASP A 337 -3.93 8.42 -1.53
N THR A 338 -3.95 8.47 -0.19
CA THR A 338 -2.95 7.78 0.65
C THR A 338 -3.46 7.29 2.00
N HIS A 339 -4.52 7.88 2.56
CA HIS A 339 -5.07 7.53 3.87
C HIS A 339 -6.61 7.51 3.88
N VAL A 340 -7.17 6.54 4.61
CA VAL A 340 -8.58 6.51 5.01
C VAL A 340 -8.73 7.27 6.32
N VAL A 341 -9.68 8.21 6.40
CA VAL A 341 -9.96 9.04 7.58
C VAL A 341 -11.20 8.52 8.30
N VAL A 342 -11.08 8.27 9.62
CA VAL A 342 -12.21 7.87 10.49
C VAL A 342 -12.22 8.66 11.80
N ASN A 343 -13.42 8.94 12.32
CA ASN A 343 -13.60 9.29 13.73
C ASN A 343 -13.39 8.02 14.56
N VAL A 344 -12.67 8.11 15.68
CA VAL A 344 -12.42 6.98 16.57
C VAL A 344 -12.99 7.33 17.95
N PRO A 345 -14.03 6.65 18.46
CA PRO A 345 -14.69 7.02 19.71
C PRO A 345 -13.86 6.67 20.95
N HIS A 346 -13.12 5.56 20.88
CA HIS A 346 -12.08 5.11 21.80
C HIS A 346 -11.13 4.21 21.01
N PHE A 347 -9.87 4.06 21.45
CA PHE A 347 -8.91 3.22 20.73
C PHE A 347 -8.88 1.79 21.26
N SER A 348 -8.71 0.84 20.35
CA SER A 348 -8.49 -0.57 20.63
C SER A 348 -7.67 -1.20 19.48
N LEU A 349 -8.15 -2.26 18.84
CA LEU A 349 -7.61 -2.77 17.58
C LEU A 349 -8.28 -2.04 16.41
N LEU A 350 -7.52 -1.31 15.60
CA LEU A 350 -7.99 -0.68 14.35
C LEU A 350 -7.14 -1.10 13.15
N GLY A 351 -7.78 -1.55 12.09
CA GLY A 351 -7.10 -2.02 10.87
C GLY A 351 -7.92 -1.76 9.62
N LEU A 352 -7.23 -1.59 8.49
CA LEU A 352 -7.88 -1.45 7.19
C LEU A 352 -8.30 -2.81 6.64
N VAL A 353 -9.51 -2.88 6.11
CA VAL A 353 -9.99 -4.04 5.36
C VAL A 353 -10.49 -3.65 3.98
N TRP A 354 -10.34 -4.60 3.06
CA TRP A 354 -11.08 -4.63 1.82
C TRP A 354 -12.41 -5.34 2.00
N ASP A 355 -13.40 -4.91 1.25
CA ASP A 355 -14.52 -5.78 0.90
C ASP A 355 -14.05 -6.87 -0.06
N VAL A 356 -14.31 -8.15 0.25
CA VAL A 356 -13.85 -9.28 -0.59
C VAL A 356 -14.43 -9.18 -1.99
N VAL A 357 -15.73 -8.90 -2.12
CA VAL A 357 -16.41 -8.87 -3.42
C VAL A 357 -15.89 -7.68 -4.24
N GLN A 358 -15.79 -6.49 -3.63
CA GLN A 358 -15.29 -5.32 -4.35
C GLN A 358 -13.80 -5.41 -4.69
N ARG A 359 -12.94 -5.90 -3.79
CA ARG A 359 -11.51 -6.08 -4.11
C ARG A 359 -11.32 -7.16 -5.16
N PHE A 360 -12.10 -8.22 -5.12
CA PHE A 360 -12.13 -9.26 -6.14
C PHE A 360 -12.53 -8.71 -7.53
N ILE A 361 -13.53 -7.82 -7.61
CA ILE A 361 -13.87 -7.05 -8.83
C ILE A 361 -12.71 -6.12 -9.27
N ASN A 362 -11.75 -5.80 -8.41
CA ASN A 362 -10.65 -4.85 -8.68
C ASN A 362 -9.24 -5.46 -8.62
N ILE A 363 -9.09 -6.79 -8.71
CA ILE A 363 -7.78 -7.49 -8.65
C ILE A 363 -6.75 -6.92 -9.63
N ILE A 364 -7.17 -6.59 -10.87
CA ILE A 364 -6.31 -6.03 -11.92
C ILE A 364 -5.87 -4.59 -11.64
N ARG A 365 -6.48 -3.88 -10.66
CA ARG A 365 -5.93 -2.59 -10.21
C ARG A 365 -4.70 -2.86 -9.33
N PRO A 366 -3.47 -2.47 -9.75
CA PRO A 366 -2.31 -2.65 -8.92
C PRO A 366 -2.45 -1.81 -7.65
N ILE A 367 -1.97 -2.34 -6.54
CA ILE A 367 -1.71 -1.54 -5.35
C ILE A 367 -0.32 -0.91 -5.45
N SER A 368 -0.13 0.20 -4.75
CA SER A 368 1.16 0.75 -4.40
C SER A 368 1.90 -0.23 -3.49
N GLY A 369 2.76 -1.04 -4.09
CA GLY A 369 3.73 -1.89 -3.41
C GLY A 369 5.07 -1.19 -3.18
N GLN A 370 5.99 -1.94 -2.58
CA GLN A 370 7.38 -1.58 -2.37
C GLN A 370 8.30 -2.81 -2.55
N VAL A 371 9.45 -2.59 -3.19
CA VAL A 371 10.57 -3.53 -3.23
C VAL A 371 11.54 -3.19 -2.11
N LEU A 372 11.60 -4.04 -1.08
CA LEU A 372 12.61 -3.92 -0.02
C LEU A 372 13.78 -4.86 -0.28
N LEU A 373 15.00 -4.37 -0.03
CA LEU A 373 16.25 -5.07 -0.30
C LEU A 373 17.04 -5.27 0.99
N PHE A 374 17.48 -6.49 1.25
CA PHE A 374 18.35 -6.81 2.39
C PHE A 374 19.55 -7.65 1.95
N LEU A 375 20.75 -7.11 2.12
CA LEU A 375 21.99 -7.78 1.78
C LEU A 375 22.46 -8.61 2.99
N ARG A 376 22.52 -9.94 2.85
CA ARG A 376 23.07 -10.80 3.90
C ARG A 376 24.58 -10.52 4.07
N PRO A 377 25.15 -10.66 5.28
CA PRO A 377 26.60 -10.65 5.45
C PRO A 377 27.25 -11.70 4.55
N PRO A 378 28.46 -11.45 3.99
CA PRO A 378 29.13 -12.42 3.14
C PRO A 378 29.49 -13.68 3.93
N ASP A 379 29.16 -14.84 3.38
CA ASP A 379 29.52 -16.16 3.94
C ASP A 379 30.31 -16.93 2.87
N GLY A 380 31.63 -16.99 3.04
CA GLY A 380 32.55 -17.41 1.98
C GLY A 380 32.57 -16.41 0.81
N ASP A 381 32.54 -16.93 -0.42
CA ASP A 381 32.46 -16.15 -1.66
C ASP A 381 31.01 -15.77 -2.04
N ASP A 382 30.01 -16.40 -1.41
CA ASP A 382 28.60 -16.23 -1.76
C ASP A 382 28.01 -14.96 -1.13
N ARG A 383 27.17 -14.26 -1.91
CA ARG A 383 26.52 -13.01 -1.52
C ARG A 383 25.05 -13.06 -1.88
N ILE A 384 24.20 -13.22 -0.88
CA ILE A 384 22.74 -13.30 -1.07
C ILE A 384 22.13 -11.92 -0.83
N LEU A 385 21.33 -11.47 -1.79
CA LEU A 385 20.49 -10.29 -1.70
C LEU A 385 19.02 -10.72 -1.67
N ASP A 386 18.37 -10.49 -0.53
CA ASP A 386 16.96 -10.74 -0.31
C ASP A 386 16.12 -9.63 -0.93
N VAL A 387 15.12 -10.00 -1.72
CA VAL A 387 14.17 -9.11 -2.37
C VAL A 387 12.77 -9.41 -1.85
N LEU A 388 12.15 -8.45 -1.17
CA LEU A 388 10.79 -8.57 -0.64
C LEU A 388 9.85 -7.66 -1.44
N LEU A 389 8.80 -8.24 -2.03
CA LEU A 389 7.67 -7.52 -2.60
C LEU A 389 6.56 -7.43 -1.54
N LEU A 390 6.23 -6.22 -1.09
CA LEU A 390 5.25 -5.99 -0.02
C LEU A 390 4.33 -4.80 -0.34
N PRO A 391 3.13 -4.71 0.28
CA PRO A 391 2.34 -3.48 0.29
C PRO A 391 3.12 -2.28 0.86
N ASN A 392 2.99 -1.08 0.28
CA ASN A 392 3.69 0.13 0.73
C ASN A 392 3.21 0.65 2.12
N ASN A 393 2.13 0.11 2.69
CA ASN A 393 1.68 0.43 4.06
C ASN A 393 2.25 -0.52 5.13
N ILE A 394 3.11 -1.49 4.75
CA ILE A 394 3.96 -2.22 5.70
C ILE A 394 5.11 -1.30 6.16
N PRO A 395 5.27 -1.02 7.47
CA PRO A 395 6.40 -0.25 7.98
C PRO A 395 7.72 -1.03 7.86
N LEU A 396 8.77 -0.41 7.33
CA LEU A 396 10.13 -0.99 7.31
C LEU A 396 10.61 -1.39 8.72
N SER A 397 10.13 -0.70 9.77
CA SER A 397 10.41 -1.03 11.16
C SER A 397 9.84 -2.38 11.63
N GLU A 398 8.78 -2.91 11.01
CA GLU A 398 8.27 -4.27 11.30
C GLU A 398 9.08 -5.34 10.56
N VAL A 399 9.52 -5.04 9.32
CA VAL A 399 10.21 -5.99 8.42
C VAL A 399 11.67 -6.17 8.80
N ALA A 400 12.40 -5.07 9.00
CA ALA A 400 13.86 -5.10 9.11
C ALA A 400 14.40 -5.94 10.30
N PRO A 401 13.80 -5.90 11.52
CA PRO A 401 14.27 -6.72 12.63
C PRO A 401 14.11 -8.23 12.42
N GLN A 402 13.29 -8.66 11.46
CA GLN A 402 13.10 -10.07 11.13
C GLN A 402 14.20 -10.62 10.20
N GLN A 403 14.91 -9.74 9.47
CA GLN A 403 15.97 -10.12 8.53
C GLN A 403 17.32 -10.40 9.22
N GLY A 404 17.32 -10.52 10.56
CA GLY A 404 18.46 -10.91 11.38
C GLY A 404 19.65 -9.95 11.27
N THR A 405 20.70 -10.39 10.59
CA THR A 405 21.94 -9.63 10.37
C THR A 405 22.05 -9.00 8.97
N ALA A 406 21.03 -9.14 8.12
CA ALA A 406 21.05 -8.57 6.77
C ALA A 406 20.85 -7.05 6.78
N GLU A 407 21.62 -6.32 5.96
CA GLU A 407 21.59 -4.86 5.90
C GLU A 407 20.57 -4.37 4.87
N ASN A 408 19.65 -3.50 5.30
CA ASN A 408 18.67 -2.88 4.41
C ASN A 408 19.33 -1.89 3.44
N ILE A 409 19.25 -2.15 2.13
CA ILE A 409 19.72 -1.22 1.11
C ILE A 409 18.64 -0.15 0.88
N LYS A 410 18.90 1.07 1.35
CA LYS A 410 17.99 2.21 1.18
C LYS A 410 17.96 2.67 -0.28
N ILE A 411 16.84 2.44 -0.95
CA ILE A 411 16.61 2.77 -2.36
C ILE A 411 15.16 3.22 -2.59
N SER A 412 14.87 3.80 -3.76
CA SER A 412 13.48 4.13 -4.17
C SER A 412 12.68 2.85 -4.45
N SER A 413 12.01 2.34 -3.41
CA SER A 413 11.34 1.03 -3.36
C SER A 413 9.98 0.98 -4.05
N LYS A 414 9.23 2.09 -4.12
CA LYS A 414 7.83 2.12 -4.57
C LYS A 414 7.65 1.54 -5.99
N CYS A 415 6.67 0.65 -6.15
CA CYS A 415 6.27 0.00 -7.40
C CYS A 415 4.74 -0.23 -7.44
N PRO A 416 4.14 -0.45 -8.63
CA PRO A 416 2.83 -1.08 -8.74
C PRO A 416 2.95 -2.60 -8.57
N LEU A 417 2.06 -3.22 -7.79
CA LEU A 417 1.93 -4.68 -7.65
C LEU A 417 0.45 -5.07 -7.69
N SER A 418 0.06 -5.99 -8.57
CA SER A 418 -1.30 -6.52 -8.67
C SER A 418 -1.41 -7.80 -7.85
N VAL A 419 -2.54 -7.96 -7.15
CA VAL A 419 -2.84 -9.16 -6.36
C VAL A 419 -3.03 -10.34 -7.32
N ASP A 420 -2.58 -11.54 -6.94
CA ASP A 420 -2.68 -12.79 -7.72
C ASP A 420 -1.98 -12.79 -9.10
N GLN A 421 -1.13 -11.77 -9.35
CA GLN A 421 -0.21 -11.69 -10.49
C GLN A 421 1.17 -12.22 -10.08
N SER A 422 1.84 -12.98 -10.96
CA SER A 422 3.21 -13.42 -10.74
C SER A 422 4.25 -12.42 -11.24
N TYR A 423 5.38 -12.37 -10.54
CA TYR A 423 6.51 -11.51 -10.83
C TYR A 423 7.81 -12.33 -10.90
N SER A 424 8.78 -11.89 -11.69
CA SER A 424 10.15 -12.41 -11.70
C SER A 424 11.15 -11.31 -11.30
N VAL A 425 12.33 -11.72 -10.85
CA VAL A 425 13.47 -10.82 -10.60
C VAL A 425 14.58 -11.14 -11.60
N HIS A 426 15.10 -10.09 -12.24
CA HIS A 426 16.25 -10.15 -13.13
C HIS A 426 17.38 -9.26 -12.62
N CYS A 427 18.63 -9.68 -12.84
CA CYS A 427 19.82 -9.05 -12.28
C CYS A 427 20.92 -8.90 -13.35
N GLU A 428 21.49 -7.71 -13.48
CA GLU A 428 22.64 -7.43 -14.37
C GLU A 428 23.85 -6.88 -13.58
N PRO A 429 25.09 -7.38 -13.77
CA PRO A 429 25.42 -8.57 -14.55
C PRO A 429 24.74 -9.82 -13.99
N GLU A 430 24.52 -10.81 -14.86
CA GLU A 430 23.79 -12.04 -14.58
C GLU A 430 24.18 -12.65 -13.22
N ALA A 431 23.18 -12.82 -12.35
CA ALA A 431 23.36 -13.49 -11.06
C ALA A 431 23.62 -14.98 -11.25
N SER A 432 24.30 -15.60 -10.29
CA SER A 432 24.61 -17.04 -10.32
C SER A 432 23.33 -17.89 -10.31
N ILE A 433 22.39 -17.51 -9.42
CA ILE A 433 21.07 -18.13 -9.23
C ILE A 433 20.11 -17.02 -8.77
N ILE A 434 18.86 -17.08 -9.22
CA ILE A 434 17.73 -16.37 -8.60
C ILE A 434 16.68 -17.43 -8.29
N GLN A 435 16.12 -17.42 -7.07
CA GLN A 435 15.07 -18.35 -6.68
C GLN A 435 13.95 -17.65 -5.88
N PRO A 436 12.66 -17.97 -6.11
CA PRO A 436 12.15 -18.77 -7.24
C PRO A 436 12.36 -18.07 -8.60
N GLU A 437 12.03 -18.73 -9.71
CA GLU A 437 12.06 -18.12 -11.05
C GLU A 437 10.97 -17.03 -11.18
N ASP A 438 9.76 -17.35 -10.71
CA ASP A 438 8.66 -16.41 -10.52
C ASP A 438 7.93 -16.66 -9.17
N SER A 439 7.24 -15.65 -8.66
CA SER A 439 6.40 -15.74 -7.46
C SER A 439 5.13 -14.90 -7.59
N THR A 440 3.99 -15.50 -7.22
CA THR A 440 2.70 -14.78 -7.13
C THR A 440 2.71 -13.78 -5.97
N PHE A 441 2.17 -12.57 -6.19
CA PHE A 441 2.08 -11.54 -5.17
C PHE A 441 0.77 -11.65 -4.36
N GLU A 442 0.91 -12.17 -3.14
CA GLU A 442 -0.14 -12.21 -2.12
C GLU A 442 0.15 -11.11 -1.05
N PRO A 443 -0.78 -10.18 -0.76
CA PRO A 443 -0.57 -9.12 0.23
C PRO A 443 -0.34 -9.61 1.68
N ASN A 444 0.92 -9.82 2.04
CA ASN A 444 1.33 -10.21 3.38
C ASN A 444 1.36 -9.01 4.35
N TYR A 445 0.56 -9.06 5.41
CA TYR A 445 0.50 -8.05 6.49
C TYR A 445 1.15 -8.50 7.81
N GLY A 446 1.94 -9.58 7.77
CA GLY A 446 2.63 -10.17 8.91
C GLY A 446 1.94 -11.42 9.48
N PRO A 447 2.50 -12.04 10.54
CA PRO A 447 3.60 -11.51 11.35
C PRO A 447 4.99 -11.74 10.74
N ASN A 448 5.15 -12.69 9.82
CA ASN A 448 6.45 -13.09 9.26
C ASN A 448 6.67 -12.51 7.86
N PHE A 449 7.77 -11.79 7.65
CA PHE A 449 8.17 -11.23 6.35
C PHE A 449 9.40 -11.97 5.81
N PHE A 450 9.16 -13.00 5.01
CA PHE A 450 10.21 -13.75 4.30
C PHE A 450 10.60 -13.06 2.97
N PRO A 451 11.82 -13.29 2.45
CA PRO A 451 12.20 -12.92 1.09
C PRO A 451 11.20 -13.49 0.06
N THR A 452 10.79 -12.67 -0.90
CA THR A 452 10.02 -13.13 -2.07
C THR A 452 10.96 -13.78 -3.09
N PHE A 453 12.19 -13.26 -3.21
CA PHE A 453 13.27 -13.85 -4.01
C PHE A 453 14.61 -13.74 -3.26
N GLU A 454 15.46 -14.75 -3.44
CA GLU A 454 16.87 -14.73 -3.07
C GLU A 454 17.73 -14.62 -4.34
N VAL A 455 18.53 -13.55 -4.45
CA VAL A 455 19.46 -13.33 -5.57
C VAL A 455 20.87 -13.70 -5.12
N PHE A 456 21.45 -14.74 -5.72
CA PHE A 456 22.81 -15.22 -5.45
C PHE A 456 23.78 -14.52 -6.40
N LEU A 457 24.45 -13.50 -5.88
CA LEU A 457 25.32 -12.61 -6.63
C LEU A 457 26.70 -13.23 -6.85
N THR A 458 27.34 -12.93 -7.98
CA THR A 458 28.72 -13.37 -8.22
C THR A 458 29.71 -12.56 -7.36
N ALA A 459 30.76 -13.22 -6.89
CA ALA A 459 31.83 -12.57 -6.13
C ALA A 459 32.42 -11.37 -6.91
N ASN A 460 32.78 -10.31 -6.18
CA ASN A 460 33.32 -9.03 -6.67
C ASN A 460 32.33 -8.04 -7.31
N GLN A 461 31.02 -8.29 -7.34
CA GLN A 461 30.04 -7.26 -7.78
C GLN A 461 29.88 -6.11 -6.75
N GLU A 462 30.30 -4.89 -7.11
CA GLU A 462 30.05 -3.66 -6.31
C GLU A 462 28.63 -3.10 -6.47
N LYS A 463 28.00 -3.35 -7.63
CA LYS A 463 26.68 -2.87 -8.02
C LYS A 463 26.02 -3.85 -8.99
N VAL A 464 24.70 -3.85 -9.02
CA VAL A 464 23.88 -4.56 -10.02
C VAL A 464 22.67 -3.70 -10.42
N THR A 465 22.14 -3.91 -11.61
CA THR A 465 20.78 -3.49 -11.96
C THR A 465 19.84 -4.60 -11.52
N LEU A 466 18.88 -4.31 -10.64
CA LEU A 466 17.77 -5.22 -10.35
C LEU A 466 16.50 -4.73 -11.04
N MET A 467 15.79 -5.66 -11.65
CA MET A 467 14.52 -5.46 -12.34
C MET A 467 13.49 -6.43 -11.78
N VAL A 468 12.32 -5.92 -11.40
CA VAL A 468 11.11 -6.72 -11.14
C VAL A 468 10.24 -6.62 -12.37
N GLN A 469 9.94 -7.76 -12.98
CA GLN A 469 9.09 -7.87 -14.17
C GLN A 469 7.80 -8.65 -13.85
N ASP A 470 6.72 -8.34 -14.54
CA ASP A 470 5.46 -9.06 -14.43
C ASP A 470 5.32 -10.22 -15.44
N GLN A 471 4.17 -10.89 -15.46
CA GLN A 471 3.87 -12.00 -16.39
C GLN A 471 3.97 -11.62 -17.88
N GLU A 472 3.85 -10.33 -18.24
CA GLU A 472 4.00 -9.83 -19.62
C GLU A 472 5.44 -9.36 -19.92
N ARG A 473 6.35 -9.49 -18.93
CA ARG A 473 7.72 -8.96 -18.91
C ARG A 473 7.81 -7.44 -18.85
N THR A 474 6.77 -6.77 -18.38
CA THR A 474 6.78 -5.33 -18.12
C THR A 474 7.58 -5.04 -16.85
N GLU A 475 8.57 -4.14 -16.94
CA GLU A 475 9.35 -3.70 -15.78
C GLU A 475 8.51 -2.80 -14.85
N VAL A 476 7.94 -3.39 -13.79
CA VAL A 476 7.23 -2.63 -12.75
C VAL A 476 8.19 -1.89 -11.81
N TRP A 477 9.45 -2.33 -11.73
CA TRP A 477 10.51 -1.66 -10.97
C TRP A 477 11.89 -1.98 -11.55
N ASN A 478 12.73 -0.97 -11.77
CA ASN A 478 14.11 -1.12 -12.23
C ASN A 478 15.01 -0.12 -11.49
N ARG A 479 16.09 -0.57 -10.83
CA ARG A 479 17.07 0.30 -10.16
C ARG A 479 18.49 -0.29 -10.21
N VAL A 480 19.47 0.60 -10.30
CA VAL A 480 20.87 0.27 -9.98
C VAL A 480 21.07 0.24 -8.47
N VAL A 481 21.27 -0.96 -7.93
CA VAL A 481 21.53 -1.26 -6.52
C VAL A 481 23.04 -1.22 -6.27
N LYS A 482 23.48 -0.50 -5.24
CA LYS A 482 24.85 -0.61 -4.72
C LYS A 482 24.90 -1.78 -3.74
N LEU A 483 25.79 -2.73 -4.01
CA LEU A 483 26.02 -3.91 -3.16
C LEU A 483 27.10 -3.67 -2.11
N THR A 484 27.81 -2.54 -2.19
CA THR A 484 28.52 -2.01 -1.02
C THR A 484 27.51 -1.48 -0.02
N GLY A 485 27.44 -2.11 1.15
CA GLY A 485 26.81 -1.52 2.35
C GLY A 485 27.34 -0.10 2.55
N PRO A 486 26.51 0.82 3.07
CA PRO A 486 26.63 2.26 2.83
C PRO A 486 28.03 2.76 3.14
N THR A 487 28.80 3.02 2.07
CA THR A 487 30.06 3.76 2.14
C THR A 487 29.77 5.06 2.86
N SER A 488 30.25 5.20 4.09
CA SER A 488 29.87 6.31 4.95
C SER A 488 30.18 7.62 4.22
N GLU A 489 29.15 8.38 3.86
CA GLU A 489 29.35 9.76 3.45
C GLU A 489 30.05 10.44 4.64
N ASN A 490 31.24 11.00 4.37
CA ASN A 490 32.39 11.08 5.29
C ASN A 490 33.24 9.79 5.41
N VAL A 491 33.97 9.46 4.34
CA VAL A 491 35.27 8.75 4.47
C VAL A 491 36.27 9.73 5.09
N PHE A 492 36.13 10.02 6.39
CA PHE A 492 37.26 10.50 7.18
C PHE A 492 38.21 9.34 7.40
N VAL A 493 39.46 9.53 7.01
CA VAL A 493 40.53 8.54 7.15
C VAL A 493 40.63 8.16 8.65
N PRO A 494 40.90 6.89 9.02
CA PRO A 494 41.11 6.50 10.42
C PRO A 494 42.04 7.44 11.22
N ALA A 495 43.10 7.98 10.60
CA ALA A 495 44.01 8.95 11.23
C ALA A 495 43.39 10.35 11.48
N GLU A 496 42.32 10.70 10.77
CA GLU A 496 41.51 11.92 10.97
C GLU A 496 40.39 11.69 12.00
N LYS A 497 39.73 10.51 11.98
CA LYS A 497 38.82 10.10 13.06
C LYS A 497 39.55 10.13 14.42
N LEU A 498 40.78 9.64 14.48
CA LEU A 498 41.65 9.75 15.65
C LEU A 498 42.19 11.18 15.92
N LEU A 499 42.18 12.10 14.95
CA LEU A 499 42.48 13.51 15.21
C LEU A 499 41.31 14.19 15.94
N LEU A 500 40.08 13.99 15.45
CA LEU A 500 38.86 14.54 16.05
C LEU A 500 38.59 13.95 17.45
N ALA A 501 38.78 12.64 17.61
CA ALA A 501 38.61 11.97 18.90
C ALA A 501 39.71 12.28 19.94
N ARG A 502 40.81 12.94 19.54
CA ARG A 502 42.06 13.04 20.32
C ARG A 502 41.89 13.64 21.70
N GLU A 503 41.18 14.76 21.82
CA GLU A 503 41.02 15.45 23.11
C GLU A 503 40.10 14.69 24.06
N GLN A 504 39.03 14.09 23.52
CA GLN A 504 38.12 13.26 24.29
C GLN A 504 38.78 11.94 24.73
N PHE A 505 39.61 11.33 23.88
CA PHE A 505 40.41 10.16 24.26
C PHE A 505 41.38 10.50 25.40
N VAL A 506 42.20 11.55 25.25
CA VAL A 506 43.21 11.97 26.25
C VAL A 506 42.58 12.34 27.60
N SER A 507 41.39 12.94 27.59
CA SER A 507 40.67 13.31 28.82
C SER A 507 39.94 12.14 29.49
N ARG A 508 39.35 11.21 28.72
CA ARG A 508 38.46 10.16 29.25
C ARG A 508 39.10 8.78 29.46
N VAL A 509 40.19 8.43 28.77
CA VAL A 509 40.80 7.09 28.91
C VAL A 509 41.35 6.86 30.33
N SER A 510 41.03 5.70 30.92
CA SER A 510 41.57 5.28 32.22
C SER A 510 43.02 4.81 32.08
N GLU A 511 43.83 4.89 33.15
CA GLU A 511 45.22 4.43 33.10
C GLU A 511 45.32 2.90 32.87
N ALA A 512 44.41 2.12 33.45
CA ALA A 512 44.35 0.68 33.23
C ALA A 512 44.07 0.35 31.75
N ASN A 513 43.06 0.98 31.15
CA ASN A 513 42.70 0.75 29.75
C ASN A 513 43.79 1.26 28.81
N LEU A 514 44.45 2.38 29.14
CA LEU A 514 45.57 2.91 28.37
C LEU A 514 46.81 2.00 28.38
N ASN A 515 47.12 1.35 29.51
CA ASN A 515 48.21 0.37 29.57
C ASN A 515 47.84 -0.93 28.84
N LEU A 516 46.61 -1.45 28.98
CA LEU A 516 46.12 -2.61 28.22
C LEU A 516 46.10 -2.35 26.70
N LEU A 517 45.83 -1.11 26.30
CA LEU A 517 45.87 -0.68 24.90
C LEU A 517 47.30 -0.61 24.37
N LEU A 518 48.27 -0.09 25.15
CA LEU A 518 49.70 -0.17 24.82
C LEU A 518 50.14 -1.63 24.59
N ASP A 519 49.81 -2.52 25.52
CA ASP A 519 50.24 -3.93 25.46
C ASP A 519 49.65 -4.65 24.23
N LYS A 520 48.39 -4.35 23.86
CA LYS A 520 47.80 -4.83 22.60
C LYS A 520 48.48 -4.25 21.36
N LEU A 521 48.79 -2.95 21.36
CA LEU A 521 49.44 -2.28 20.22
C LEU A 521 50.86 -2.80 19.95
N LEU A 522 51.61 -3.17 20.99
CA LEU A 522 52.89 -3.86 20.85
C LEU A 522 52.69 -5.28 20.33
N GLY A 523 51.73 -6.03 20.90
CA GLY A 523 51.43 -7.41 20.49
C GLY A 523 50.97 -7.57 19.03
N ILE A 524 50.47 -6.51 18.40
CA ILE A 524 50.12 -6.46 16.96
C ILE A 524 51.13 -5.65 16.11
N GLY A 525 52.29 -5.29 16.66
CA GLY A 525 53.39 -4.61 15.93
C GLY A 525 53.15 -3.15 15.56
N VAL A 526 52.05 -2.52 16.02
CA VAL A 526 51.71 -1.12 15.70
C VAL A 526 52.60 -0.13 16.46
N ILE A 527 53.12 -0.51 17.63
CA ILE A 527 54.22 0.20 18.33
C ILE A 527 55.38 -0.77 18.59
N ASN A 528 56.59 -0.24 18.71
CA ASN A 528 57.76 -0.99 19.16
C ASN A 528 58.07 -0.74 20.65
N ASP A 529 58.95 -1.54 21.23
CA ASP A 529 59.31 -1.49 22.66
C ASP A 529 59.84 -0.10 23.08
N GLY A 530 60.60 0.58 22.22
CA GLY A 530 61.11 1.93 22.50
C GLY A 530 60.01 3.01 22.51
N GLU A 531 59.01 2.89 21.65
CA GLU A 531 57.81 3.75 21.68
C GLU A 531 56.94 3.45 22.90
N MET A 532 56.82 2.17 23.28
CA MET A 532 56.06 1.72 24.45
C MET A 532 56.69 2.21 25.76
N GLU A 533 58.00 2.04 25.96
CA GLU A 533 58.69 2.54 27.16
C GLU A 533 58.70 4.07 27.22
N SER A 534 58.89 4.76 26.09
CA SER A 534 58.75 6.23 26.00
C SER A 534 57.33 6.73 26.32
N ALA A 535 56.30 5.89 26.16
CA ALA A 535 54.94 6.18 26.63
C ALA A 535 54.73 5.79 28.11
N ARG A 536 55.31 4.68 28.57
CA ARG A 536 55.15 4.18 29.95
C ARG A 536 55.71 5.14 31.01
N THR A 537 56.78 5.88 30.70
CA THR A 537 57.39 6.89 31.59
C THR A 537 56.61 8.21 31.69
N GLU A 538 55.51 8.39 30.95
CA GLU A 538 54.72 9.64 30.94
C GLU A 538 53.52 9.63 31.89
N THR A 539 53.08 10.83 32.29
CA THR A 539 51.79 11.02 32.96
C THR A 539 50.63 10.51 32.08
N ARG A 540 49.53 10.00 32.68
CA ARG A 540 48.38 9.42 31.95
C ARG A 540 47.94 10.22 30.72
N ALA A 541 47.80 11.54 30.83
CA ALA A 541 47.37 12.40 29.73
C ALA A 541 48.44 12.55 28.63
N ASN A 542 49.72 12.63 29.00
CA ASN A 542 50.83 12.66 28.03
C ASN A 542 51.02 11.29 27.35
N LYS A 543 50.90 10.20 28.11
CA LYS A 543 50.90 8.80 27.64
C LYS A 543 49.81 8.60 26.59
N ALA A 544 48.56 8.96 26.90
CA ALA A 544 47.43 8.90 25.96
C ALA A 544 47.71 9.71 24.67
N ARG A 545 48.26 10.92 24.82
CA ARG A 545 48.59 11.81 23.70
C ARG A 545 49.72 11.24 22.82
N LYS A 546 50.80 10.71 23.43
CA LYS A 546 51.89 10.03 22.71
C LYS A 546 51.37 8.86 21.90
N VAL A 547 50.57 7.97 22.50
CA VAL A 547 50.10 6.74 21.81
C VAL A 547 49.27 7.10 20.58
N ILE A 548 48.25 7.95 20.72
CA ILE A 548 47.39 8.32 19.58
C ILE A 548 48.16 9.10 18.50
N ASP A 549 49.12 9.95 18.87
CA ASP A 549 49.94 10.68 17.89
C ASP A 549 51.09 9.84 17.27
N VAL A 550 51.56 8.77 17.91
CA VAL A 550 52.45 7.75 17.28
C VAL A 550 51.65 6.98 16.22
N VAL A 551 50.51 6.43 16.63
CA VAL A 551 49.59 5.65 15.78
C VAL A 551 49.19 6.45 14.53
N ARG A 552 48.71 7.69 14.71
CA ARG A 552 48.30 8.55 13.59
C ARG A 552 49.44 8.88 12.62
N ARG A 553 50.68 9.05 13.12
CA ARG A 553 51.87 9.27 12.26
C ARG A 553 52.30 8.04 11.48
N LYS A 554 51.96 6.83 11.95
CA LYS A 554 52.16 5.58 11.20
C LYS A 554 51.07 5.32 10.15
N GLY A 555 50.05 6.18 10.07
CA GLY A 555 49.09 6.21 8.97
C GLY A 555 47.77 5.49 9.25
N SER A 556 47.03 5.22 8.16
CA SER A 556 45.64 4.74 8.19
C SER A 556 45.50 3.34 8.81
N GLU A 557 46.37 2.41 8.42
CA GLU A 557 46.36 1.02 8.89
C GLU A 557 46.60 0.92 10.40
N ALA A 558 47.70 1.52 10.91
CA ALA A 558 47.97 1.65 12.34
C ALA A 558 46.80 2.29 13.11
N SER A 559 46.18 3.32 12.52
CA SER A 559 45.02 4.00 13.11
C SER A 559 43.77 3.11 13.16
N SER A 560 43.56 2.25 12.15
CA SER A 560 42.50 1.24 12.14
C SER A 560 42.74 0.18 13.22
N CYS A 561 43.96 -0.37 13.31
CA CYS A 561 44.35 -1.34 14.33
C CYS A 561 44.19 -0.78 15.76
N PHE A 562 44.50 0.50 15.98
CA PHE A 562 44.24 1.19 17.25
C PHE A 562 42.73 1.31 17.56
N ILE A 563 41.90 1.66 16.57
CA ILE A 563 40.45 1.71 16.73
C ILE A 563 39.91 0.33 17.12
N VAL A 564 40.34 -0.75 16.44
CA VAL A 564 39.96 -2.12 16.77
C VAL A 564 40.43 -2.53 18.18
N ALA A 565 41.68 -2.23 18.54
CA ALA A 565 42.19 -2.51 19.88
C ALA A 565 41.41 -1.73 20.97
N LEU A 566 41.05 -0.47 20.72
CA LEU A 566 40.25 0.34 21.63
C LEU A 566 38.82 -0.19 21.80
N ARG A 567 38.17 -0.69 20.74
CA ARG A 567 36.86 -1.37 20.83
C ARG A 567 36.89 -2.58 21.78
N VAL A 568 38.01 -3.31 21.83
CA VAL A 568 38.17 -4.50 22.69
C VAL A 568 38.53 -4.12 24.13
N VAL A 569 39.32 -3.07 24.34
CA VAL A 569 39.79 -2.65 25.68
C VAL A 569 38.79 -1.74 26.40
N ASP A 570 38.09 -0.88 25.66
CA ASP A 570 37.09 0.04 26.20
C ASP A 570 35.93 0.23 25.19
N PRO A 571 34.98 -0.73 25.12
CA PRO A 571 33.86 -0.69 24.19
C PRO A 571 32.95 0.54 24.40
N ILE A 572 32.92 1.09 25.61
CA ILE A 572 32.10 2.25 25.98
C ILE A 572 32.76 3.52 25.47
N LEU A 573 34.05 3.72 25.75
CA LEU A 573 34.80 4.86 25.23
C LEU A 573 34.87 4.84 23.70
N SER A 574 35.07 3.68 23.07
CA SER A 574 35.07 3.57 21.61
C SER A 574 33.74 4.03 20.97
N ARG A 575 32.59 3.74 21.62
CA ARG A 575 31.27 4.21 21.18
C ARG A 575 31.09 5.70 21.43
N LEU A 576 31.48 6.20 22.61
CA LEU A 576 31.42 7.63 22.97
C LEU A 576 32.29 8.53 22.09
N LEU A 577 33.33 7.98 21.47
CA LEU A 577 34.21 8.69 20.54
C LEU A 577 33.77 8.59 19.07
N ASN A 578 32.64 7.92 18.76
CA ASN A 578 32.19 7.58 17.41
C ASN A 578 33.29 6.84 16.59
N LEU A 579 34.03 5.95 17.25
CA LEU A 579 35.06 5.09 16.65
C LEU A 579 34.59 3.64 16.45
N SER A 580 33.33 3.33 16.78
CA SER A 580 32.61 2.08 16.48
C SER A 580 32.05 2.04 15.06
#